data_AF-A0A4R1WC13-F1
#
_entry.id   AF-A0A4R1WC13-F1
#
_cell.length_a   1.000
_cell.length_b   1.000
_cell.length_c   1.000
_cell.angle_alpha   90.00
_cell.angle_beta   90.00
_cell.angle_gamma   90.00
#
_symmetry.space_group_name_H-M   'P 1'
#
loop_
_entity.id
_entity.type
_entity.pdbx_description
1 polymer ?
#
loop_
_entity_poly.entity_id
_entity_poly.type
_entity_poly.pdbx_seq_one_letter_code
_entity_poly.pdbx_strand_id
1 'polypeptide(L)' 'MASGNDMKAATATYNGFVKAATWSTGIVILIVAFVVSLISA' A
#
# COMPACT_ATOMS: atom_id res chain seq x y z
N MET A 1 6.99 4.78 -29.83
CA MET A 1 6.63 3.42 -29.39
C MET A 1 7.13 3.27 -27.96
N ALA A 2 6.26 3.24 -26.95
CA ALA A 2 6.70 2.76 -25.64
C ALA A 2 7.21 1.34 -25.89
N SER A 3 8.51 1.12 -25.73
CA SER A 3 9.09 -0.19 -25.97
C SER A 3 8.42 -1.19 -25.02
N GLY A 4 8.34 -2.47 -25.39
CA GLY A 4 7.78 -3.48 -24.48
C GLY A 4 8.48 -3.50 -23.10
N ASN A 5 9.70 -2.95 -23.01
CA ASN A 5 10.44 -2.74 -21.77
C ASN A 5 9.85 -1.61 -20.91
N ASP A 6 9.46 -0.49 -21.53
CA ASP A 6 8.89 0.67 -20.82
C ASP A 6 7.53 0.31 -20.20
N MET A 7 6.72 -0.49 -20.90
CA MET A 7 5.44 -0.98 -20.37
C MET A 7 5.64 -1.91 -19.17
N LYS A 8 6.64 -2.81 -19.22
CA LYS A 8 6.95 -3.70 -18.09
C LYS A 8 7.40 -2.92 -16.85
N ALA A 9 8.25 -1.91 -17.01
CA ALA A 9 8.71 -1.06 -15.92
C ALA A 9 7.55 -0.28 -15.27
N ALA A 10 6.64 0.26 -16.08
CA ALA A 10 5.44 0.95 -15.61
C ALA A 10 4.51 0.01 -14.82
N THR A 11 4.24 -1.19 -15.33
CA THR A 11 3.41 -2.19 -14.63
C THR A 11 4.05 -2.65 -13.32
N ALA A 12 5.37 -2.87 -13.30
CA ALA A 12 6.08 -3.24 -12.08
C ALA A 12 5.98 -2.15 -11.00
N THR A 13 6.13 -0.88 -11.39
CA THR A 13 5.99 0.27 -10.49
C THR A 13 4.57 0.38 -9.94
N TYR A 14 3.56 0.24 -10.80
CA TYR A 14 2.16 0.26 -10.39
C TYR A 14 1.83 -0.86 -9.39
N ASN A 15 2.25 -2.09 -9.68
CA ASN A 15 2.05 -3.21 -8.76
C ASN A 15 2.80 -3.02 -7.44
N GLY A 16 4.00 -2.44 -7.49
CA GLY A 16 4.76 -2.06 -6.29
C GLY A 16 4.01 -1.04 -5.44
N PHE A 17 3.47 0.01 -6.07
CA PHE A 17 2.65 1.02 -5.39
C PHE A 17 1.39 0.42 -4.76
N VAL A 18 0.64 -0.38 -5.52
CA VAL A 18 -0.59 -1.04 -5.01
C VAL A 18 -0.26 -1.91 -3.82
N LYS A 19 0.80 -2.73 -3.90
CA LYS A 19 1.23 -3.58 -2.79
C LYS A 19 1.62 -2.76 -1.56
N ALA A 20 2.37 -1.68 -1.74
CA ALA A 20 2.75 -0.79 -0.64
C ALA A 20 1.51 -0.14 0.01
N ALA A 21 0.56 0.35 -0.80
CA ALA A 21 -0.67 0.96 -0.34
C ALA A 21 -1.58 -0.02 0.41
N THR A 22 -1.66 -1.28 -0.03
CA THR A 22 -2.44 -2.32 0.68
C THR A 22 -1.84 -2.60 2.05
N TRP A 23 -0.52 -2.78 2.14
CA TRP A 23 0.15 -3.04 3.43
C TRP A 23 0.10 -1.82 4.36
N SER A 24 0.26 -0.60 3.85
CA SER A 24 0.16 0.62 4.66
C SER A 24 -1.24 0.79 5.23
N THR A 25 -2.28 0.52 4.44
CA THR A 25 -3.67 0.60 4.90
C THR A 25 -3.92 -0.37 6.06
N GLY A 26 -3.45 -1.62 5.96
CA GLY A 26 -3.55 -2.59 7.05
C GLY A 26 -2.86 -2.11 8.34
N ILE A 27 -1.65 -1.57 8.22
CA ILE A 27 -0.91 -1.02 9.37
C ILE A 27 -1.66 0.14 10.02
N VAL A 28 -2.20 1.07 9.22
CA VAL A 28 -2.98 2.21 9.73
C VAL A 28 -4.21 1.73 10.49
N ILE A 29 -4.93 0.73 9.98
CA ILE A 29 -6.08 0.14 10.69
C ILE A 29 -5.67 -0.42 12.06
N LEU A 30 -4.54 -1.14 12.13
CA LEU A 30 -4.03 -1.67 13.40
C LEU A 30 -3.68 -0.56 14.40
N ILE A 31 -3.03 0.51 13.92
CA ILE A 31 -2.70 1.67 14.76
C ILE A 31 -3.98 2.34 15.28
N VAL A 32 -4.96 2.57 14.41
CA VAL A 32 -6.24 3.18 14.80
C VAL A 32 -6.97 2.30 15.82
N ALA A 33 -7.06 0.98 15.58
CA ALA A 33 -7.70 0.05 16.51
C ALA A 33 -6.98 0.04 17.88
N PHE A 34 -5.65 0.08 17.88
CA PHE A 34 -4.86 0.19 19.10
C PHE A 34 -5.16 1.48 19.87
N VAL A 35 -5.13 2.64 19.20
CA VAL A 35 -5.43 3.94 19.82
C VAL A 35 -6.86 3.96 20.38
N VAL A 36 -7.85 3.47 19.63
CA VAL A 36 -9.24 3.37 20.11
C VAL A 36 -9.30 2.51 21.37
N SER A 37 -8.62 1.35 21.38
CA SER A 37 -8.61 0.47 22.56
C SER A 37 -8.02 1.14 23.80
N LEU A 38 -7.01 2.00 23.65
CA LEU A 38 -6.42 2.76 24.75
C LEU A 38 -7.34 3.86 25.30
N ILE A 39 -8.20 4.43 24.45
CA ILE A 39 -9.16 5.47 24.84
C ILE A 39 -10.39 4.83 25.50
N SER A 40 -10.81 3.66 25.02
CA SER A 40 -12.02 2.97 25.50
C SER A 40 -11.79 1.99 26.65
N ALA A 41 -10.53 1.75 27.04
CA ALA A 41 -10.15 0.96 28.21
C ALA A 41 -10.12 1.86 29.46
#